data_AF-A0A0L1IY98-F1
#
_entry.id   AF-A0A0L1IY98-F1
#
_cell.length_a   1.000
_cell.length_b   1.000
_cell.length_c   1.000
_cell.angle_alpha   90.00
_cell.angle_beta   90.00
_cell.angle_gamma   90.00
#
_symmetry.space_group_name_H-M   'P 1'
#
loop_
_entity.id
_entity.type
_entity.pdbx_description
1 polymer ?
#
loop_
_entity_poly.entity_id
_entity_poly.type
_entity_poly.pdbx_seq_one_letter_code
_entity_poly.pdbx_strand_id
1 'polypeptide(L)'
;GTSPGDTHSLSGRRRPRSQRATSDTPSDDDNDNQPFSGIASSIIQDEYVQSRYPSRPAAFASTPTRLCRLTPITAKGTSSFGKRHNKTHTLCRRCGRRSFHVQKSTCSSCGYPSAKTRKFNWSEKAKRRKTTGTGRMRHLKEVHRRFKNGFQTGTPKGARGPESQ
;
A
#
# COMPACT_ATOMS: atom_id res chain seq x y z
N GLY A 1 50.58 13.06 -54.59
CA GLY A 1 50.66 11.60 -54.36
C GLY A 1 49.69 11.23 -53.26
N THR A 2 48.80 10.30 -53.57
CA THR A 2 47.96 9.49 -52.65
C THR A 2 46.79 10.18 -51.92
N SER A 3 45.60 10.10 -52.53
CA SER A 3 44.33 9.79 -51.83
C SER A 3 44.13 8.25 -51.91
N PRO A 4 43.36 7.55 -51.05
CA PRO A 4 41.92 7.80 -50.80
C PRO A 4 41.41 7.45 -49.37
N GLY A 5 40.12 7.66 -49.09
CA GLY A 5 39.41 6.93 -48.03
C GLY A 5 38.29 7.67 -47.28
N ASP A 6 37.14 7.77 -47.92
CA ASP A 6 35.81 7.32 -47.44
C ASP A 6 35.14 7.92 -46.18
N THR A 7 34.02 8.60 -46.47
CA THR A 7 32.65 8.45 -45.90
C THR A 7 32.52 7.84 -44.49
N HIS A 8 31.75 8.41 -43.55
CA HIS A 8 30.28 8.36 -43.54
C HIS A 8 29.67 9.26 -42.45
N SER A 9 28.63 9.99 -42.83
CA SER A 9 27.63 10.60 -41.95
C SER A 9 27.04 9.59 -40.96
N LEU A 10 27.14 9.86 -39.66
CA LEU A 10 26.39 9.14 -38.64
C LEU A 10 25.17 9.96 -38.23
N SER A 11 24.11 9.77 -38.99
CA SER A 11 22.74 10.04 -38.60
C SER A 11 22.39 9.31 -37.30
N GLY A 12 21.61 10.00 -36.47
CA GLY A 12 21.14 9.49 -35.19
C GLY A 12 20.38 8.17 -35.32
N ARG A 13 20.96 7.09 -34.82
CA ARG A 13 20.25 5.83 -34.61
C ARG A 13 19.44 5.94 -33.32
N ARG A 14 18.14 6.22 -33.48
CA ARG A 14 17.12 5.90 -32.47
C ARG A 14 17.22 4.40 -32.18
N ARG A 15 17.56 4.03 -30.94
CA ARG A 15 17.54 2.64 -30.49
C ARG A 15 16.09 2.13 -30.56
N PRO A 16 15.79 1.00 -31.22
CA PRO A 16 14.48 0.38 -31.10
C PRO A 16 14.29 -0.12 -29.67
N ARG A 17 13.15 0.26 -29.08
CA ARG A 17 12.65 -0.20 -27.79
C ARG A 17 12.48 -1.72 -27.87
N SER A 18 13.39 -2.48 -27.26
CA SER A 18 13.21 -3.93 -27.14
C SER A 18 11.96 -4.20 -26.32
N GLN A 19 11.01 -4.88 -26.94
CA GLN A 19 9.85 -5.42 -26.28
C GLN A 19 10.36 -6.58 -25.42
N ARG A 20 10.31 -6.41 -24.10
CA ARG A 20 10.52 -7.52 -23.18
C ARG A 20 9.23 -8.33 -23.17
N ALA A 21 9.28 -9.53 -23.75
CA ALA A 21 8.25 -10.54 -23.60
C ALA A 21 8.03 -10.79 -22.10
N THR A 22 6.81 -10.51 -21.64
CA THR A 22 6.31 -10.94 -20.34
C THR A 22 5.66 -12.30 -20.55
N SER A 23 6.39 -13.37 -20.27
CA SER A 23 5.81 -14.69 -20.04
C SER A 23 5.49 -14.84 -18.56
N ASP A 24 4.22 -15.18 -18.32
CA ASP A 24 3.66 -15.91 -17.17
C ASP A 24 3.67 -15.22 -15.80
N THR A 25 2.66 -14.37 -15.61
CA THR A 25 2.00 -14.17 -14.31
C THR A 25 1.18 -15.42 -13.97
N PRO A 26 1.36 -16.00 -12.76
CA PRO A 26 0.44 -16.99 -12.21
C PRO A 26 -0.95 -16.37 -12.03
N SER A 27 -1.96 -17.11 -12.47
CA SER A 27 -3.38 -16.85 -12.28
C SER A 27 -3.75 -17.10 -10.81
N ASP A 28 -4.00 -16.00 -10.08
CA ASP A 28 -4.87 -16.00 -8.91
C ASP A 28 -6.13 -15.22 -9.32
N ASP A 29 -7.00 -15.85 -10.11
CA ASP A 29 -8.37 -15.36 -10.31
C ASP A 29 -9.18 -15.68 -9.04
N ASP A 30 -9.19 -14.73 -8.11
CA ASP A 30 -10.19 -14.63 -7.03
C ASP A 30 -11.60 -14.47 -7.66
N ASN A 31 -12.21 -15.60 -8.01
CA ASN A 31 -13.60 -15.70 -8.41
C ASN A 31 -14.49 -15.72 -7.16
N ASP A 32 -14.79 -14.55 -6.60
CA ASP A 32 -15.85 -14.38 -5.60
C ASP A 32 -16.43 -12.96 -5.65
N ASN A 33 -16.89 -12.53 -6.82
CA ASN A 33 -17.83 -11.42 -6.88
C ASN A 33 -18.59 -11.38 -8.21
N GLN A 34 -19.75 -12.01 -8.29
CA GLN A 34 -20.85 -11.44 -9.06
C GLN A 34 -22.20 -11.57 -8.33
N PRO A 35 -23.04 -10.52 -8.36
CA PRO A 35 -24.21 -10.36 -7.53
C PRO A 35 -25.42 -11.13 -8.08
N PHE A 36 -26.26 -11.60 -7.16
CA PHE A 36 -27.54 -12.22 -7.46
C PHE A 36 -28.51 -11.18 -8.06
N SER A 37 -28.75 -11.23 -9.37
CA SER A 37 -29.87 -10.53 -9.99
C SER A 37 -30.28 -11.19 -11.31
N GLY A 38 -31.47 -11.79 -11.36
CA GLY A 38 -32.07 -12.25 -12.61
C GLY A 38 -33.27 -13.16 -12.41
N ILE A 39 -34.44 -12.57 -12.16
CA ILE A 39 -35.73 -13.22 -12.43
C ILE A 39 -35.98 -13.12 -13.93
N ALA A 40 -36.29 -14.24 -14.60
CA ALA A 40 -37.20 -14.25 -15.75
C ALA A 40 -37.67 -15.68 -16.06
N SER A 41 -38.99 -15.82 -16.15
CA SER A 41 -39.76 -16.98 -16.57
C SER A 41 -39.39 -17.47 -17.97
N SER A 42 -39.31 -18.79 -18.14
CA SER A 42 -39.99 -19.56 -19.20
C SER A 42 -39.31 -20.91 -19.38
N ILE A 43 -40.00 -22.00 -19.04
CA ILE A 43 -40.14 -23.24 -19.82
C ILE A 43 -40.98 -24.19 -18.95
N ILE A 44 -42.21 -24.39 -19.41
CA ILE A 44 -43.17 -25.40 -18.95
C ILE A 44 -42.81 -26.73 -19.65
N GLN A 45 -43.28 -27.83 -19.03
CA GLN A 45 -43.38 -29.24 -19.51
C GLN A 45 -42.24 -30.11 -18.92
N ASP A 46 -42.47 -31.14 -18.12
CA ASP A 46 -43.63 -32.01 -17.96
C ASP A 46 -43.71 -32.65 -16.55
N GLU A 47 -44.93 -33.09 -16.24
CA GLU A 47 -45.36 -34.08 -15.25
C GLU A 47 -44.30 -34.76 -14.37
N TYR A 48 -44.43 -34.60 -13.04
CA TYR A 48 -44.23 -35.73 -12.13
C TYR A 48 -45.07 -35.63 -10.84
N VAL A 49 -46.24 -36.25 -10.91
CA VAL A 49 -46.92 -37.06 -9.88
C VAL A 49 -47.27 -36.39 -8.54
N GLN A 50 -48.58 -36.14 -8.44
CA GLN A 50 -49.42 -36.06 -7.25
C GLN A 50 -49.15 -37.16 -6.19
N SER A 51 -49.32 -36.78 -4.92
CA SER A 51 -49.79 -37.62 -3.79
C SER A 51 -48.75 -38.24 -2.84
N ARG A 52 -48.49 -37.54 -1.72
CA ARG A 52 -48.63 -38.07 -0.34
C ARG A 52 -48.29 -36.99 0.71
N TYR A 53 -49.27 -36.15 1.06
CA TYR A 53 -49.25 -35.40 2.32
C TYR A 53 -50.23 -36.05 3.30
N PRO A 54 -49.78 -36.78 4.32
CA PRO A 54 -50.60 -37.02 5.50
C PRO A 54 -50.58 -35.76 6.37
N SER A 55 -51.76 -35.16 6.51
CA SER A 55 -52.11 -34.11 7.46
C SER A 55 -51.66 -34.44 8.89
N ARG A 56 -50.75 -33.64 9.47
CA ARG A 56 -50.49 -33.64 10.92
C ARG A 56 -51.35 -32.56 11.58
N PRO A 57 -52.13 -32.89 12.63
CA PRO A 57 -53.04 -31.95 13.24
C PRO A 57 -52.32 -30.94 14.13
N ALA A 58 -52.88 -29.74 14.19
CA ALA A 58 -52.51 -28.66 15.08
C ALA A 58 -52.74 -29.07 16.55
N ALA A 59 -51.70 -28.97 17.36
CA ALA A 59 -51.82 -28.95 18.81
C ALA A 59 -51.20 -27.65 19.33
N PHE A 60 -52.09 -26.76 19.78
CA PHE A 60 -51.80 -25.64 20.65
C PHE A 60 -51.04 -26.13 21.89
N ALA A 61 -49.87 -25.56 22.15
CA ALA A 61 -49.30 -25.49 23.49
C ALA A 61 -48.45 -24.23 23.61
N SER A 62 -49.08 -23.22 24.20
CA SER A 62 -48.47 -22.03 24.73
C SER A 62 -47.44 -22.41 25.80
N THR A 63 -46.16 -22.05 25.60
CA THR A 63 -45.46 -21.15 26.53
C THR A 63 -44.07 -20.74 26.00
N PRO A 64 -43.64 -19.50 26.29
CA PRO A 64 -42.46 -18.89 25.69
C PRO A 64 -41.31 -18.85 26.69
N THR A 65 -40.25 -19.62 26.49
CA THR A 65 -38.93 -19.25 27.02
C THR A 65 -37.87 -19.75 26.07
N ARG A 66 -37.83 -19.10 24.91
CA ARG A 66 -36.63 -19.00 24.08
C ARG A 66 -35.61 -18.11 24.81
N LEU A 67 -35.13 -18.57 25.96
CA LEU A 67 -33.85 -18.09 26.48
C LEU A 67 -32.78 -18.89 25.74
N CYS A 68 -32.58 -18.55 24.46
CA CYS A 68 -31.21 -18.52 23.97
C CYS A 68 -30.51 -17.53 24.89
N ARG A 69 -29.97 -18.03 25.99
CA ARG A 69 -29.02 -17.34 26.84
C ARG A 69 -27.84 -17.11 25.92
N LEU A 70 -27.92 -16.04 25.13
CA LEU A 70 -26.77 -15.41 24.49
C LEU A 70 -25.95 -14.92 25.67
N THR A 71 -25.18 -15.82 26.25
CA THR A 71 -23.95 -15.42 26.90
C THR A 71 -23.28 -14.47 25.89
N PRO A 72 -22.84 -13.27 26.30
CA PRO A 72 -21.96 -12.50 25.44
C PRO A 72 -20.62 -13.23 25.43
N ILE A 73 -20.58 -14.44 24.86
CA ILE A 73 -19.42 -14.92 24.14
C ILE A 73 -19.04 -13.74 23.27
N THR A 74 -17.88 -13.16 23.56
CA THR A 74 -17.37 -11.98 22.86
C THR A 74 -17.50 -12.22 21.37
N ALA A 75 -18.56 -11.68 20.76
CA ALA A 75 -18.92 -11.98 19.40
C ALA A 75 -17.81 -11.37 18.54
N LYS A 76 -16.98 -12.24 17.94
CA LYS A 76 -15.89 -11.86 17.05
C LYS A 76 -16.50 -11.39 15.73
N GLY A 77 -15.84 -10.49 15.02
CA GLY A 77 -16.34 -9.96 13.75
C GLY A 77 -17.22 -8.71 13.92
N THR A 78 -18.26 -8.57 13.11
CA THR A 78 -19.03 -7.33 12.87
C THR A 78 -19.48 -6.62 14.15
N SER A 79 -20.05 -7.36 15.11
CA SER A 79 -20.55 -6.81 16.38
C SER A 79 -19.45 -6.17 17.25
N SER A 80 -18.19 -6.64 17.13
CA SER A 80 -17.04 -6.06 17.85
C SER A 80 -16.49 -4.78 17.21
N PHE A 81 -16.66 -4.59 15.90
CA PHE A 81 -16.10 -3.43 15.18
C PHE A 81 -16.78 -2.12 15.56
N GLY A 82 -18.09 -2.14 15.87
CA GLY A 82 -18.83 -0.94 16.30
C GLY A 82 -18.29 -0.31 17.58
N LYS A 83 -17.60 -1.08 18.43
CA LYS A 83 -17.03 -0.62 19.70
C LYS A 83 -15.61 -0.01 19.57
N ARG A 84 -15.02 0.06 18.37
CA ARG A 84 -13.61 0.46 18.14
C ARG A 84 -13.40 1.99 18.03
N HIS A 85 -13.92 2.76 18.98
CA HIS A 85 -13.74 4.22 19.01
C HIS A 85 -12.38 4.66 19.58
N ASN A 86 -11.82 3.91 20.52
CA ASN A 86 -10.52 4.21 21.12
C ASN A 86 -9.37 4.03 20.12
N LYS A 87 -8.45 5.00 20.07
CA LYS A 87 -7.30 4.97 19.16
C LYS A 87 -6.02 4.74 19.95
N THR A 88 -5.34 3.64 19.66
CA THR A 88 -4.04 3.31 20.28
C THR A 88 -2.88 4.06 19.62
N HIS A 89 -2.99 4.37 18.33
CA HIS A 89 -1.94 5.00 17.54
C HIS A 89 -2.33 6.39 17.03
N THR A 90 -1.45 7.37 17.25
CA THR A 90 -1.55 8.75 16.75
C THR A 90 -0.35 9.10 15.85
N LEU A 91 -0.35 10.31 15.28
CA LEU A 91 0.73 10.80 14.42
C LEU A 91 2.03 11.00 15.22
N CYS A 92 3.13 10.45 14.71
CA CYS A 92 4.44 10.63 15.32
C CYS A 92 5.15 11.87 14.78
N ARG A 93 5.63 12.75 15.68
CA ARG A 93 6.37 13.98 15.33
C ARG A 93 7.59 13.77 14.43
N ARG A 94 8.35 12.68 14.62
CA ARG A 94 9.58 12.42 13.84
C ARG A 94 9.31 11.92 12.43
N CYS A 95 8.37 10.98 12.27
CA CYS A 95 8.19 10.27 10.99
C CYS A 95 6.89 10.60 10.26
N GLY A 96 5.98 11.39 10.85
CA GLY A 96 4.71 11.79 10.26
C GLY A 96 3.70 10.65 10.04
N ARG A 97 4.00 9.45 10.54
CA ARG A 97 3.11 8.26 10.40
C ARG A 97 2.24 8.09 11.63
N ARG A 98 1.02 7.56 11.45
CA ARG A 98 0.13 7.14 12.55
C ARG A 98 0.66 5.85 13.18
N SER A 99 1.68 5.99 14.00
CA SER A 99 2.43 4.86 14.58
C SER A 99 2.89 5.13 16.01
N PHE A 100 2.59 6.31 16.56
CA PHE A 100 2.91 6.62 17.95
C PHE A 100 1.88 5.97 18.86
N HIS A 101 2.31 5.01 19.68
CA HIS A 101 1.44 4.35 20.64
C HIS A 101 1.26 5.26 21.87
N VAL A 102 0.01 5.64 22.18
CA VAL A 102 -0.28 6.63 23.23
C VAL A 102 0.11 6.13 24.61
N GLN A 103 -0.38 4.96 25.02
CA GLN A 103 -0.10 4.42 26.37
C GLN A 103 1.39 4.09 26.57
N LYS A 104 2.00 3.39 25.61
CA LYS A 104 3.42 2.99 25.67
C LYS A 104 4.38 4.12 25.30
N SER A 105 3.87 5.30 24.96
CA SER A 105 4.63 6.49 24.54
C SER A 105 5.77 6.20 23.55
N THR A 106 5.56 5.26 22.63
CA THR A 106 6.61 4.76 21.72
C THR A 106 6.11 4.62 20.29
N CYS A 107 6.92 5.05 19.32
CA CYS A 107 6.58 4.95 17.91
C CYS A 107 7.00 3.61 17.32
N SER A 108 6.03 2.83 16.85
CA SER A 108 6.27 1.55 16.19
C SER A 108 6.98 1.73 14.85
N SER A 109 7.00 2.90 14.20
CA SER A 109 7.74 3.05 12.95
C SER A 109 9.20 3.44 13.15
N CYS A 110 9.46 4.52 13.87
CA CYS A 110 10.79 5.12 13.98
C CYS A 110 11.46 4.95 15.36
N GLY A 111 10.73 4.45 16.37
CA GLY A 111 11.26 4.27 17.72
C GLY A 111 11.29 5.53 18.58
N TYR A 112 10.70 6.66 18.17
CA TYR A 112 10.55 7.84 19.03
C TYR A 112 9.92 7.44 20.39
N PRO A 113 10.46 7.83 21.55
CA PRO A 113 11.43 8.91 21.81
C PRO A 113 12.92 8.56 21.64
N SER A 114 13.29 7.30 21.40
CA SER A 114 14.70 6.89 21.29
C SER A 114 15.50 7.76 20.32
N ALA A 115 16.74 8.09 20.68
CA ALA A 115 17.59 8.96 19.85
C ALA A 115 17.84 8.36 18.46
N LYS A 116 18.20 7.07 18.41
CA LYS A 116 18.41 6.34 17.15
C LYS A 116 17.08 6.00 16.48
N THR A 117 17.05 6.12 15.16
CA THR A 117 15.90 5.63 14.38
C THR A 117 15.91 4.11 14.31
N ARG A 118 14.78 3.50 14.69
CA ARG A 118 14.56 2.05 14.65
C ARG A 118 14.70 1.49 13.23
N LYS A 119 15.59 0.51 13.06
CA LYS A 119 15.84 -0.24 11.82
C LYS A 119 16.03 -1.71 12.19
N PHE A 120 15.53 -2.62 11.36
CA PHE A 120 15.79 -4.06 11.51
C PHE A 120 16.43 -4.63 10.27
N ASN A 121 17.27 -5.65 10.45
CA ASN A 121 17.95 -6.29 9.35
C ASN A 121 17.07 -7.23 8.53
N TRP A 122 16.09 -7.87 9.17
CA TRP A 122 15.13 -8.76 8.53
C TRP A 122 14.10 -8.07 7.63
N SER A 123 14.04 -6.72 7.60
CA SER A 123 13.08 -5.98 6.77
C SER A 123 13.77 -5.05 5.76
N GLU A 124 14.25 -5.61 4.66
CA GLU A 124 14.96 -4.88 3.61
C GLU A 124 14.11 -3.79 2.95
N LYS A 125 12.84 -4.12 2.63
CA LYS A 125 11.88 -3.15 2.06
C LYS A 125 11.66 -1.96 3.00
N ALA A 126 11.65 -2.19 4.31
CA ALA A 126 11.51 -1.12 5.29
C ALA A 126 12.76 -0.23 5.36
N LYS A 127 13.96 -0.81 5.26
CA LYS A 127 15.21 -0.04 5.14
C LYS A 127 15.19 0.86 3.92
N ARG A 128 14.84 0.32 2.74
CA ARG A 128 14.80 1.07 1.47
C ARG A 128 13.86 2.28 1.51
N ARG A 129 12.71 2.17 2.18
CA ARG A 129 11.75 3.28 2.32
C ARG A 129 12.21 4.44 3.21
N LYS A 130 13.31 4.29 3.97
CA LYS A 130 13.80 5.27 4.95
C LYS A 130 15.28 5.61 4.78
N THR A 131 15.90 5.14 3.71
CA THR A 131 17.32 5.39 3.45
C THR A 131 17.56 6.82 3.00
N THR A 132 18.81 7.27 3.13
CA THR A 132 19.28 8.55 2.58
C THR A 132 18.96 8.62 1.09
N GLY A 133 18.45 9.75 0.60
CA GLY A 133 17.99 9.87 -0.79
C GLY A 133 16.48 9.82 -0.99
N THR A 134 15.72 9.31 -0.02
CA THR A 134 14.24 9.23 -0.14
C THR A 134 13.54 10.58 0.04
N GLY A 135 14.18 11.55 0.68
CA GLY A 135 13.62 12.88 0.94
C GLY A 135 14.32 14.00 0.17
N ARG A 136 14.02 15.26 0.51
CA ARG A 136 14.47 16.46 -0.21
C ARG A 136 16.00 16.71 -0.21
N MET A 137 16.79 15.98 0.57
CA MET A 137 18.26 16.08 0.64
C MET A 137 18.83 17.52 0.58
N ARG A 138 18.26 18.46 1.36
CA ARG A 138 18.58 19.91 1.27
C ARG A 138 20.08 20.21 1.30
N HIS A 139 20.83 19.53 2.17
CA HIS A 139 22.28 19.68 2.27
C HIS A 139 23.02 18.81 1.26
N LEU A 140 22.83 17.49 1.31
CA LEU A 140 23.60 16.52 0.51
C LEU A 140 23.50 16.73 -1.01
N LYS A 141 22.36 17.23 -1.51
CA LYS A 141 22.20 17.53 -2.94
C LYS A 141 23.21 18.57 -3.42
N GLU A 142 23.50 19.54 -2.58
CA GLU A 142 24.37 20.68 -2.89
C GLU A 142 25.85 20.38 -2.61
N VAL A 143 26.14 19.47 -1.66
CA VAL A 143 27.51 19.08 -1.28
C VAL A 143 28.33 18.60 -2.47
N HIS A 144 27.78 17.78 -3.36
CA HIS A 144 28.51 17.28 -4.53
C HIS A 144 28.93 18.39 -5.50
N ARG A 145 28.14 19.45 -5.63
CA ARG A 145 28.47 20.62 -6.44
C ARG A 145 29.55 21.47 -5.76
N ARG A 146 29.42 21.70 -4.46
CA ARG A 146 30.43 22.43 -3.66
C ARG A 146 31.78 21.73 -3.64
N PHE A 147 31.78 20.40 -3.59
CA PHE A 147 33.00 19.58 -3.65
C PHE A 147 33.78 19.84 -4.94
N LYS A 148 33.12 19.83 -6.10
CA LYS A 148 33.74 20.14 -7.40
C LYS A 148 34.28 21.57 -7.47
N ASN A 149 33.65 22.48 -6.73
CA ASN A 149 34.04 23.89 -6.66
C ASN A 149 35.06 24.17 -5.52
N GLY A 150 35.59 23.14 -4.86
CA GLY A 150 36.61 23.27 -3.81
C GLY A 150 36.12 23.93 -2.51
N PHE A 151 34.83 23.81 -2.19
CA PHE A 151 34.22 24.39 -0.97
C PHE A 151 34.50 25.89 -0.77
N GLN A 152 34.62 26.65 -1.86
CA GLN A 152 34.79 28.09 -1.80
C GLN A 152 33.70 28.77 -0.97
N THR A 153 34.11 29.71 -0.12
CA THR A 153 33.24 30.57 0.67
C THR A 153 33.39 32.01 0.17
N GLY A 154 32.33 32.80 0.22
CA GLY A 154 32.31 34.16 -0.33
C GLY A 154 31.97 34.24 -1.83
N THR A 155 32.24 35.40 -2.42
CA THR A 155 31.95 35.71 -3.82
C THR A 155 32.87 34.91 -4.75
N PRO A 156 32.34 34.28 -5.83
CA PRO A 156 33.17 33.52 -6.74
C PRO A 156 34.19 34.44 -7.45
N LYS A 157 35.38 33.90 -7.74
CA LYS A 157 36.44 34.64 -8.44
C LYS A 157 35.92 35.17 -9.78
N GLY A 158 35.89 36.50 -9.95
CA GLY A 158 35.40 37.16 -11.16
C GLY A 158 33.88 37.44 -11.22
N ALA A 159 33.15 37.32 -10.11
CA ALA A 159 31.74 37.71 -10.08
C ALA A 159 31.56 39.23 -10.19
N ARG A 160 30.67 39.68 -11.07
CA ARG A 160 30.32 41.11 -11.24
C ARG A 160 29.23 41.56 -10.25
N GLY A 161 29.44 41.35 -8.95
CA GLY A 161 28.53 41.79 -7.88
C GLY A 161 29.23 42.78 -6.93
N PRO A 162 28.49 43.58 -6.14
CA PRO A 162 29.10 44.55 -5.24
C PRO A 162 29.95 43.81 -4.19
N GLU A 163 31.24 44.14 -4.16
CA GLU A 163 32.17 43.75 -3.10
C GLU A 163 31.62 44.32 -1.79
N SER A 164 31.19 43.46 -0.87
CA SER A 164 30.88 43.88 0.50
C SER A 164 32.16 44.40 1.13
N GLN A 165 32.17 45.69 1.49
CA GLN A 165 33.22 46.36 2.26
C GLN A 165 33.53 45.66 3.58
#